data_AF-A0A7W9EIA9-F1
#
_entry.id   AF-A0A7W9EIA9-F1
#
_cell.length_a   1.000
_cell.length_b   1.000
_cell.length_c   1.000
_cell.angle_alpha   90.00
_cell.angle_beta   90.00
_cell.angle_gamma   90.00
#
_symmetry.space_group_name_H-M   'P 1'
#
loop_
_entity.id
_entity.type
_entity.pdbx_description
1 polymer ?
#
loop_
_entity_poly.entity_id
_entity_poly.type
_entity_poly.pdbx_seq_one_letter_code
_entity_poly.pdbx_strand_id
1 'polypeptide(L)'
;MTTLATLVSLRDREVDRAARAARDAAEAAEAAAAEVHAARIALDTAISVRETAAARRLLRPGDECVALYFERCDLAVAAAERALDDARRTFATAEHAVELARRAWLRAEARRDAMHGFADDERRDAQRIAERRAEDDLILRTGVSR
;
A
#
# COMPACT_ATOMS: atom_id res chain seq x y z
N MET A 1 -3.73 -0.04 35.69
CA MET A 1 -2.86 -1.15 35.28
C MET A 1 -3.40 -1.72 34.00
N THR A 2 -2.64 -1.69 32.90
CA THR A 2 -3.00 -2.40 31.66
C THR A 2 -2.68 -3.87 31.79
N THR A 3 -3.67 -4.74 31.55
CA THR A 3 -3.47 -6.19 31.58
C THR A 3 -2.89 -6.69 30.25
N LEU A 4 -2.22 -7.85 30.28
CA LEU A 4 -1.70 -8.53 29.08
C LEU A 4 -2.76 -8.67 27.98
N ALA A 5 -3.99 -9.04 28.35
CA ALA A 5 -5.12 -9.13 27.43
C ALA A 5 -5.44 -7.79 26.72
N THR A 6 -5.28 -6.67 27.43
CA THR A 6 -5.47 -5.32 26.86
C THR A 6 -4.36 -5.00 25.86
N LEU A 7 -3.12 -5.40 26.15
CA LEU A 7 -1.99 -5.21 25.25
C LEU A 7 -2.11 -6.06 23.98
N VAL A 8 -2.55 -7.32 24.10
CA VAL A 8 -2.84 -8.19 22.94
C VAL A 8 -3.89 -7.55 22.03
N SER A 9 -5.03 -7.16 22.60
CA SER A 9 -6.12 -6.52 21.82
C SER A 9 -5.66 -5.22 21.14
N LEU A 10 -4.78 -4.45 21.78
CA LEU A 10 -4.20 -3.25 21.19
C LEU A 10 -3.29 -3.58 19.99
N ARG A 11 -2.51 -4.67 20.05
CA ARG A 11 -1.67 -5.11 18.93
C ARG A 11 -2.49 -5.62 17.76
N ASP A 12 -3.57 -6.35 18.00
CA ASP A 12 -4.48 -6.79 16.93
C ASP A 12 -5.05 -5.57 16.18
N ARG A 13 -5.53 -4.55 16.92
CA ARG A 13 -6.03 -3.30 16.32
C ARG A 13 -4.95 -2.50 15.58
N GLU A 14 -3.70 -2.58 16.00
CA GLU A 14 -2.58 -1.96 15.28
C GLU A 14 -2.33 -2.65 13.93
N VAL A 15 -2.35 -3.98 13.90
CA VAL A 15 -2.25 -4.75 12.65
C VAL A 15 -3.40 -4.41 11.72
N ASP A 16 -4.64 -4.37 12.23
CA ASP A 16 -5.81 -4.02 11.41
C ASP A 16 -5.70 -2.62 10.80
N ARG A 17 -5.22 -1.64 11.59
CA ARG A 17 -4.99 -0.27 11.09
C ARG A 17 -3.90 -0.23 10.03
N ALA A 18 -2.80 -0.93 10.25
CA ALA A 18 -1.70 -0.99 9.29
C ALA A 18 -2.10 -1.73 8.00
N ALA A 19 -2.89 -2.80 8.11
CA ALA A 19 -3.43 -3.53 6.97
C ALA A 19 -4.39 -2.67 6.13
N ARG A 20 -5.27 -1.89 6.77
CA ARG A 20 -6.11 -0.90 6.08
C ARG A 20 -5.26 0.13 5.35
N ALA A 21 -4.31 0.76 6.03
CA ALA A 21 -3.42 1.73 5.40
C ALA A 21 -2.62 1.15 4.22
N ALA A 22 -2.21 -0.12 4.28
CA ALA A 22 -1.55 -0.79 3.17
C ALA A 22 -2.48 -1.04 1.97
N ARG A 23 -3.75 -1.36 2.21
CA ARG A 23 -4.77 -1.48 1.15
C ARG A 23 -5.06 -0.12 0.52
N ASP A 24 -5.30 0.90 1.33
CA ASP A 24 -5.57 2.27 0.84
C ASP A 24 -4.39 2.77 -0.01
N ALA A 25 -3.15 2.49 0.41
CA ALA A 25 -1.96 2.84 -0.37
C ALA A 25 -1.88 2.05 -1.69
N ALA A 26 -2.23 0.76 -1.69
CA ALA A 26 -2.25 -0.07 -2.90
C ALA A 26 -3.31 0.42 -3.89
N GLU A 27 -4.52 0.73 -3.43
CA GLU A 27 -5.60 1.30 -4.23
C GLU A 27 -5.18 2.65 -4.83
N ALA A 28 -4.49 3.51 -4.06
CA ALA A 28 -3.95 4.76 -4.56
C ALA A 28 -2.87 4.56 -5.64
N ALA A 29 -2.01 3.54 -5.50
CA ALA A 29 -1.02 3.20 -6.51
C ALA A 29 -1.65 2.64 -7.79
N GLU A 30 -2.69 1.82 -7.69
CA GLU A 30 -3.46 1.33 -8.84
C GLU A 30 -4.17 2.48 -9.57
N ALA A 31 -4.76 3.42 -8.83
CA ALA A 31 -5.35 4.62 -9.42
C ALA A 31 -4.30 5.48 -10.14
N ALA A 32 -3.14 5.70 -9.54
CA ALA A 32 -2.04 6.43 -10.16
C ALA A 32 -1.47 5.71 -11.40
N ALA A 33 -1.42 4.37 -11.39
CA ALA A 33 -1.03 3.57 -12.56
C ALA A 33 -2.03 3.75 -13.72
N ALA A 34 -3.33 3.78 -13.41
CA ALA A 34 -4.38 4.04 -14.39
C ALA A 34 -4.25 5.46 -14.99
N GLU A 35 -3.91 6.46 -14.18
CA GLU A 35 -3.63 7.82 -14.67
C GLU A 35 -2.42 7.87 -15.61
N VAL A 36 -1.32 7.16 -15.28
CA VAL A 36 -0.16 7.05 -16.18
C VAL A 36 -0.55 6.41 -17.51
N HIS A 37 -1.37 5.36 -17.47
CA HIS A 37 -1.85 4.69 -18.67
C HIS A 37 -2.74 5.62 -19.52
N ALA A 38 -3.66 6.35 -18.89
CA ALA A 38 -4.50 7.33 -19.58
C ALA A 38 -3.67 8.47 -20.20
N ALA A 39 -2.68 8.99 -19.46
CA ALA A 39 -1.78 10.03 -19.96
C ALA A 39 -0.94 9.54 -21.15
N ARG A 40 -0.52 8.27 -21.14
CA ARG A 40 0.17 7.64 -22.28
C ARG A 40 -0.73 7.62 -23.52
N ILE A 41 -1.97 7.14 -23.39
CA ILE A 41 -2.93 7.11 -24.51
C ILE A 41 -3.18 8.52 -25.05
N ALA A 42 -3.30 9.51 -24.18
CA ALA A 42 -3.48 10.90 -24.58
C ALA A 42 -2.27 11.43 -25.37
N LEU A 43 -1.05 11.10 -24.94
CA LEU A 43 0.17 11.46 -25.66
C LEU A 43 0.24 10.80 -27.04
N ASP A 44 0.00 9.48 -27.12
CA ASP A 44 0.02 8.75 -28.39
C ASP A 44 -1.02 9.31 -29.37
N THR A 45 -2.20 9.67 -28.85
CA THR A 45 -3.25 10.33 -29.64
C THR A 45 -2.80 11.71 -30.12
N ALA A 46 -2.20 12.52 -29.26
CA ALA A 46 -1.69 13.85 -29.63
C ALA A 46 -0.60 13.77 -30.70
N ILE A 47 0.31 12.80 -30.60
CA ILE A 47 1.36 12.54 -31.59
C ILE A 47 0.73 12.17 -32.94
N SER A 48 -0.23 11.24 -32.96
CA SER A 48 -0.91 10.83 -34.20
C SER A 48 -1.65 12.00 -34.88
N VAL A 49 -2.31 12.85 -34.10
CA VAL A 49 -2.97 14.07 -34.61
C VAL A 49 -1.94 15.04 -35.17
N ARG A 50 -0.80 15.21 -34.49
CA ARG A 50 0.30 16.07 -34.93
C ARG A 50 0.95 15.58 -36.22
N GLU A 51 1.12 14.28 -36.39
CA GLU A 51 1.60 13.67 -37.65
C GLU A 51 0.61 13.93 -38.80
N THR A 52 -0.69 13.80 -38.54
CA THR A 52 -1.73 14.14 -39.53
C THR A 52 -1.69 15.63 -39.90
N ALA A 53 -1.47 16.51 -38.91
CA ALA A 53 -1.29 17.94 -39.15
C ALA A 53 -0.03 18.24 -39.98
N ALA A 54 1.09 17.55 -39.71
CA ALA A 54 2.33 17.67 -40.48
C ALA A 54 2.12 17.28 -41.95
N ALA A 55 1.42 16.17 -42.21
CA ALA A 55 1.09 15.75 -43.57
C ALA A 55 0.25 16.81 -44.31
N ARG A 56 -0.73 17.43 -43.64
CA ARG A 56 -1.52 18.53 -44.22
C ARG A 56 -0.67 19.76 -44.51
N ARG A 57 0.30 20.08 -43.66
CA ARG A 57 1.24 21.19 -43.85
C ARG A 57 2.09 21.00 -45.11
N LEU A 58 2.54 19.78 -45.38
CA LEU A 58 3.28 19.44 -46.61
C LEU A 58 2.44 19.62 -47.87
N LEU A 59 1.14 19.30 -47.82
CA LEU A 59 0.23 19.47 -48.95
C LEU A 59 -0.18 20.94 -49.17
N ARG A 60 -0.11 21.78 -48.14
CA ARG A 60 -0.54 23.19 -48.18
C ARG A 60 0.47 24.12 -47.47
N PRO A 61 1.68 24.31 -48.03
CA PRO A 61 2.76 25.06 -47.39
C PRO A 61 2.52 26.58 -47.31
N GLY A 62 1.60 27.14 -48.10
CA GLY A 62 1.22 28.56 -48.04
C GLY A 62 0.00 28.86 -47.17
N ASP A 63 -0.67 27.83 -46.63
CA ASP A 63 -1.92 28.01 -45.88
C ASP A 63 -1.63 28.29 -44.40
N GLU A 64 -1.89 29.53 -43.95
CA GLU A 64 -1.67 30.00 -42.57
C GLU A 64 -2.55 29.27 -41.56
N CYS A 65 -3.78 28.91 -41.92
CA CYS A 65 -4.67 28.16 -41.04
C CYS A 65 -4.11 26.76 -40.73
N VAL A 66 -3.49 26.12 -41.73
CA VAL A 66 -2.83 24.83 -41.55
C VAL A 66 -1.56 24.97 -40.70
N ALA A 67 -0.82 26.07 -40.84
CA ALA A 67 0.35 26.35 -39.99
C ALA A 67 -0.04 26.52 -38.51
N LEU A 68 -1.04 27.36 -38.22
CA LEU A 68 -1.55 27.57 -36.86
C LEU A 68 -2.11 26.28 -36.23
N TYR A 69 -2.78 25.44 -37.02
CA TYR A 69 -3.26 24.15 -36.55
C TYR A 69 -2.11 23.21 -36.17
N PHE A 70 -1.05 23.16 -36.98
CA PHE A 70 0.15 22.36 -36.67
C PHE A 70 0.84 22.82 -35.39
N GLU A 71 1.03 24.13 -35.20
CA GLU A 71 1.60 24.70 -33.97
C GLU A 71 0.76 24.34 -32.74
N ARG A 72 -0.58 24.39 -32.86
CA ARG A 72 -1.47 23.95 -31.79
C ARG A 72 -1.33 22.46 -31.47
N CYS A 73 -1.11 21.62 -32.47
CA CYS A 73 -0.83 20.20 -32.26
C CYS A 73 0.51 19.98 -31.53
N ASP A 74 1.56 20.72 -31.89
CA ASP A 74 2.84 20.67 -31.18
C ASP A 74 2.69 21.07 -29.70
N LEU A 75 1.94 22.13 -29.41
CA LEU A 75 1.63 22.54 -28.03
C LEU A 75 0.84 21.46 -27.26
N ALA A 76 -0.08 20.76 -27.93
CA ALA A 76 -0.85 19.68 -27.33
C ALA A 76 0.03 18.47 -27.00
N VAL A 77 0.97 18.10 -27.87
CA VAL A 77 1.96 17.05 -27.58
C VAL A 77 2.80 17.43 -26.36
N ALA A 78 3.36 18.65 -26.34
CA ALA A 78 4.16 19.11 -25.21
C ALA A 78 3.37 19.16 -23.88
N ALA A 79 2.07 19.46 -23.94
CA ALA A 79 1.19 19.39 -22.77
C ALA A 79 0.94 17.95 -22.31
N ALA A 80 0.72 17.02 -23.23
CA ALA A 80 0.53 15.60 -22.91
C ALA A 80 1.81 14.96 -22.34
N GLU A 81 2.99 15.34 -22.84
CA GLU A 81 4.29 14.91 -22.28
C GLU A 81 4.44 15.35 -20.83
N ARG A 82 4.15 16.63 -20.53
CA ARG A 82 4.18 17.14 -19.15
C ARG A 82 3.20 16.39 -18.25
N ALA A 83 1.97 16.17 -18.71
CA ALA A 83 0.97 15.42 -17.95
C ALA A 83 1.40 13.98 -17.66
N LEU A 84 2.04 13.32 -18.63
CA LEU A 84 2.59 11.98 -18.43
C LEU A 84 3.75 11.97 -17.42
N ASP A 85 4.64 12.95 -17.47
CA ASP A 85 5.74 13.04 -16.51
C ASP A 85 5.24 13.33 -15.09
N ASP A 86 4.22 14.18 -14.94
CA ASP A 86 3.59 14.43 -13.64
C ASP A 86 2.86 13.17 -13.13
N ALA A 87 2.12 12.46 -13.98
CA ALA A 87 1.48 11.19 -13.61
C ALA A 87 2.51 10.14 -13.16
N ARG A 88 3.67 10.06 -13.82
CA ARG A 88 4.78 9.16 -13.44
C ARG A 88 5.37 9.51 -12.07
N ARG A 89 5.51 10.80 -11.76
CA ARG A 89 5.98 11.26 -10.44
C ARG A 89 4.97 10.90 -9.34
N THR A 90 3.68 11.10 -9.60
CA THR A 90 2.61 10.69 -8.69
C THR A 90 2.63 9.18 -8.45
N PHE A 91 2.76 8.39 -9.53
CA PHE A 91 2.86 6.94 -9.43
C PHE A 91 4.07 6.49 -8.61
N ALA A 92 5.26 7.02 -8.88
CA ALA A 92 6.46 6.70 -8.09
C ALA A 92 6.31 7.06 -6.60
N THR A 93 5.60 8.16 -6.29
CA THR A 93 5.30 8.55 -4.91
C THR A 93 4.33 7.56 -4.25
N ALA A 94 3.31 7.11 -4.99
CA ALA A 94 2.36 6.10 -4.52
C ALA A 94 3.03 4.74 -4.28
N GLU A 95 3.91 4.28 -5.19
CA GLU A 95 4.70 3.05 -5.01
C GLU A 95 5.56 3.12 -3.74
N HIS A 96 6.19 4.27 -3.49
CA HIS A 96 6.95 4.48 -2.26
C HIS A 96 6.05 4.39 -1.01
N ALA A 97 4.86 4.98 -1.06
CA ALA A 97 3.88 4.90 0.03
C ALA A 97 3.42 3.46 0.29
N VAL A 98 3.18 2.67 -0.75
CA VAL A 98 2.86 1.23 -0.65
C VAL A 98 3.97 0.47 0.08
N GLU A 99 5.23 0.69 -0.32
CA GLU A 99 6.36 0.01 0.32
C GLU A 99 6.50 0.39 1.80
N LEU A 100 6.30 1.66 2.15
CA LEU A 100 6.31 2.11 3.54
C LEU A 100 5.15 1.49 4.35
N ALA A 101 3.95 1.48 3.78
CA ALA A 101 2.77 0.91 4.44
C ALA A 101 2.91 -0.61 4.63
N ARG A 102 3.45 -1.33 3.64
CA ARG A 102 3.76 -2.76 3.72
C ARG A 102 4.76 -3.04 4.84
N ARG A 103 5.86 -2.28 4.92
CA ARG A 103 6.84 -2.42 6.01
C ARG A 103 6.22 -2.13 7.37
N ALA A 104 5.36 -1.13 7.48
CA ALA A 104 4.67 -0.81 8.72
C ALA A 104 3.73 -1.95 9.15
N TRP A 105 2.99 -2.53 8.21
CA TRP A 105 2.13 -3.69 8.45
C TRP A 105 2.92 -4.91 8.92
N LEU A 106 3.99 -5.30 8.22
CA LEU A 106 4.85 -6.42 8.64
C LEU A 106 5.45 -6.22 10.04
N ARG A 107 5.86 -4.99 10.38
CA ARG A 107 6.34 -4.68 11.74
C ARG A 107 5.22 -4.78 12.78
N ALA A 108 4.00 -4.40 12.44
CA ALA A 108 2.86 -4.55 13.33
C ALA A 108 2.54 -6.04 13.56
N GLU A 109 2.58 -6.85 12.51
CA GLU A 109 2.38 -8.31 12.61
C GLU A 109 3.43 -8.96 13.50
N ALA A 110 4.71 -8.67 13.28
CA ALA A 110 5.78 -9.21 14.11
C ALA A 110 5.61 -8.85 15.61
N ARG A 111 5.14 -7.63 15.92
CA ARG A 111 4.84 -7.21 17.30
C ARG A 111 3.62 -7.91 17.88
N ARG A 112 2.59 -8.14 17.05
CA ARG A 112 1.39 -8.89 17.43
C ARG A 112 1.77 -10.33 17.79
N ASP A 113 2.53 -10.99 16.93
CA ASP A 113 2.94 -12.39 17.11
C ASP A 113 3.83 -12.54 18.35
N ALA A 114 4.76 -11.62 18.59
CA ALA A 114 5.55 -11.61 19.81
C ALA A 114 4.68 -11.48 21.07
N MET A 115 3.65 -10.60 21.04
CA MET A 115 2.75 -10.40 22.18
C MET A 115 1.85 -11.62 22.44
N HIS A 116 1.34 -12.27 21.40
CA HIS A 116 0.61 -13.53 21.56
C HIS A 116 1.51 -14.64 22.10
N GLY A 117 2.76 -14.73 21.65
CA GLY A 117 3.75 -15.66 22.21
C GLY A 117 3.93 -15.49 23.72
N PHE A 118 4.14 -14.26 24.20
CA PHE A 118 4.21 -13.98 25.64
C PHE A 118 2.92 -14.35 26.37
N ALA A 119 1.75 -14.07 25.77
CA ALA A 119 0.47 -14.41 26.37
C ALA A 119 0.24 -15.90 26.51
N ASP A 120 0.67 -16.68 25.53
CA ASP A 120 0.56 -18.14 25.56
C ASP A 120 1.56 -18.76 26.55
N ASP A 121 2.76 -18.19 26.68
CA ASP A 121 3.73 -18.64 27.67
C ASP A 121 3.25 -18.35 29.10
N GLU A 122 2.68 -17.17 29.38
CA GLU A 122 2.07 -16.88 30.69
C GLU A 122 0.91 -17.82 31.02
N ARG A 123 0.07 -18.16 30.02
CA ARG A 123 -1.01 -19.15 30.20
C ARG A 123 -0.47 -20.53 30.53
N ARG A 124 0.58 -20.98 29.83
CA ARG A 124 1.25 -22.26 30.10
C ARG A 124 1.90 -22.30 31.48
N ASP A 125 2.52 -21.21 31.91
CA ASP A 125 3.09 -21.10 33.25
C ASP A 125 2.01 -21.15 34.33
N ALA A 126 0.92 -20.39 34.15
CA ALA A 126 -0.22 -20.41 35.06
C ALA A 126 -0.87 -21.80 35.15
N GLN A 127 -1.03 -22.48 34.02
CA GLN A 127 -1.55 -23.85 33.97
C GLN A 127 -0.63 -24.81 34.73
N ARG A 128 0.68 -24.78 34.48
CA ARG A 128 1.66 -25.62 35.19
C ARG A 128 1.66 -25.37 36.70
N ILE A 129 1.52 -24.12 37.14
CA ILE A 129 1.42 -23.78 38.56
C ILE A 129 0.11 -24.31 39.17
N ALA A 130 -1.01 -24.20 38.46
CA ALA A 130 -2.30 -24.72 38.91
C ALA A 130 -2.31 -26.25 39.01
N GLU A 131 -1.74 -26.94 38.02
CA GLU A 131 -1.58 -28.41 38.03
C GLU A 131 -0.74 -28.87 39.21
N ARG A 132 0.43 -28.24 39.45
CA ARG A 132 1.27 -28.55 40.62
C ARG A 132 0.54 -28.34 41.95
N ARG A 133 -0.21 -27.23 42.09
CA ARG A 133 -1.01 -26.99 43.31
C ARG A 133 -2.09 -28.05 43.50
N ALA A 134 -2.73 -28.49 42.44
CA ALA A 134 -3.73 -29.56 42.51
C ALA A 134 -3.10 -30.92 42.88
N GLU A 135 -1.90 -31.21 42.36
CA GLU A 135 -1.12 -32.39 42.76
C GLU A 135 -0.71 -32.34 44.24
N ASP A 136 -0.18 -31.20 44.70
CA ASP A 136 0.19 -31.00 46.11
C ASP A 136 -1.02 -31.13 47.05
N ASP A 137 -2.16 -30.52 46.69
CA ASP A 137 -3.41 -30.64 47.45
C ASP A 137 -3.94 -32.09 47.51
N LEU A 138 -3.76 -32.86 46.43
CA LEU A 138 -4.12 -34.27 46.39
C LEU A 138 -3.23 -35.11 47.31
N ILE A 139 -1.92 -34.86 47.32
CA ILE A 139 -0.96 -35.52 48.22
C ILE A 139 -1.32 -35.22 49.68
N LEU A 140 -1.60 -33.95 50.00
CA LEU A 140 -1.97 -33.53 51.36
C LEU A 140 -3.31 -34.14 51.82
N ARG A 141 -4.28 -34.34 50.91
CA ARG A 141 -5.58 -34.93 51.24
C ARG A 141 -5.57 -36.45 51.35
N THR A 142 -4.72 -37.13 50.58
CA THR A 142 -4.67 -38.61 50.56
C THR A 142 -3.66 -39.19 51.54
N GLY A 143 -2.79 -38.38 52.13
CA GLY A 143 -1.79 -38.81 53.11
C GLY A 143 -0.71 -39.74 52.55
N VAL A 144 -0.71 -39.98 51.24
CA VAL A 144 0.30 -40.81 50.57
C VAL A 144 1.49 -39.93 50.23
N SER A 145 2.49 -39.92 51.12
CA SER A 145 3.84 -39.50 50.73
C SER A 145 4.39 -40.53 49.74
N ARG A 146 4.97 -40.06 48.63
CA ARG A 146 5.79 -40.93 47.76
C ARG A 146 6.98 -41.49 48.55
#